data_AF-A0A951GVK8-F1
#
_entry.id   AF-A0A951GVK8-F1
#
_cell.length_a   1.000
_cell.length_b   1.000
_cell.length_c   1.000
_cell.angle_alpha   90.00
_cell.angle_beta   90.00
_cell.angle_gamma   90.00
#
_symmetry.space_group_name_H-M   'P 1'
#
loop_
_entity.id
_entity.type
_entity.pdbx_description
1 polymer ?
#
loop_
_entity_poly.entity_id
_entity_poly.type
_entity_poly.pdbx_seq_one_letter_code
_entity_poly.pdbx_strand_id
1 'polypeptide(L)' 'MIATTSNGQPAAAVYHRDGDGTMRAHGIVVLAPTTTGVSRVIEFHDPALVVTFGFSELLAD' A
#
# COMPACT_ATOMS: atom_id res chain seq x y z
N MET A 1 3.91 6.09 1.32
CA MET A 1 3.48 4.73 1.69
C MET A 1 3.18 4.71 3.18
N ILE A 2 2.13 3.99 3.60
CA ILE A 2 1.76 3.83 5.01
C ILE A 2 1.75 2.34 5.34
N ALA A 3 2.38 1.94 6.45
CA ALA A 3 2.43 0.55 6.88
C ALA A 3 1.06 0.03 7.34
N THR A 4 0.76 -1.22 7.02
CA THR A 4 -0.45 -1.94 7.45
C THR A 4 -0.19 -3.44 7.49
N THR A 5 -1.23 -4.24 7.69
CA THR A 5 -1.18 -5.71 7.62
C THR A 5 -2.25 -6.24 6.71
N SER A 6 -1.94 -7.28 5.94
CA SER A 6 -2.90 -8.01 5.10
C SER A 6 -2.78 -9.49 5.38
N ASN A 7 -3.87 -10.13 5.82
CA ASN A 7 -3.90 -11.57 6.11
C ASN A 7 -2.75 -12.05 7.03
N GLY A 8 -2.38 -11.24 8.03
CA GLY A 8 -1.28 -11.54 8.95
C GLY A 8 0.12 -11.30 8.38
N GLN A 9 0.26 -10.78 7.16
CA GLN A 9 1.53 -10.42 6.54
C GLN A 9 1.77 -8.90 6.59
N PRO A 10 3.03 -8.45 6.66
CA PRO A 10 3.37 -7.04 6.49
C PRO A 10 2.90 -6.52 5.13
N ALA A 11 2.28 -5.35 5.13
CA ALA A 11 1.80 -4.70 3.92
C ALA A 11 2.00 -3.18 4.00
N ALA A 12 1.81 -2.49 2.89
CA ALA A 12 1.74 -1.04 2.87
C ALA A 12 0.67 -0.54 1.89
N ALA A 13 -0.03 0.52 2.28
CA ALA A 13 -0.82 1.32 1.37
C ALA A 13 0.10 2.24 0.55
N VAL A 14 -0.02 2.14 -0.77
CA VAL A 14 0.78 2.86 -1.76
C VAL A 14 -0.02 4.05 -2.27
N TYR A 15 0.65 5.19 -2.31
CA TYR A 15 0.12 6.42 -2.89
C TYR A 15 1.13 6.93 -3.89
N HIS A 16 0.65 7.35 -5.05
CA HIS A 16 1.46 7.96 -6.10
C HIS A 16 1.16 9.44 -6.21
N ARG A 17 2.20 10.22 -6.49
CA ARG A 17 2.06 11.64 -6.80
C ARG A 17 1.53 11.77 -8.23
N ASP A 18 0.43 12.48 -8.40
CA ASP A 18 -0.10 12.80 -9.72
C ASP A 18 0.58 14.05 -10.33
N GLY A 19 0.07 14.52 -11.47
CA GLY A 19 0.60 15.72 -12.13
C GLY A 19 0.30 17.04 -11.40
N ASP A 20 -0.65 17.06 -10.46
CA ASP A 20 -0.97 18.24 -9.65
C ASP A 20 -0.19 18.27 -8.32
N GLY A 21 0.52 17.18 -8.01
CA GLY A 21 1.36 17.04 -6.82
C GLY A 21 0.68 16.29 -5.67
N THR A 22 -0.61 15.98 -5.80
CA THR A 22 -1.39 15.26 -4.79
C THR A 22 -1.01 13.79 -4.73
N MET A 23 -0.91 13.25 -3.51
CA MET A 23 -0.70 11.83 -3.27
C MET A 23 -2.03 11.08 -3.32
N ARG A 24 -2.26 10.32 -4.40
CA ARG A 24 -3.49 9.54 -4.59
C ARG A 24 -3.26 8.07 -4.35
N ALA A 25 -4.27 7.41 -3.77
CA ALA A 25 -4.30 5.98 -3.56
C ALA A 25 -3.98 5.25 -4.86
N HIS A 26 -3.02 4.32 -4.78
CA HIS A 26 -2.59 3.51 -5.91
C HIS A 26 -2.93 2.04 -5.71
N GLY A 27 -2.71 1.52 -4.51
CA GLY A 27 -2.88 0.10 -4.24
C GLY A 27 -2.33 -0.34 -2.89
N ILE A 28 -2.31 -1.66 -2.70
CA ILE A 28 -1.71 -2.32 -1.53
C ILE A 28 -0.56 -3.20 -2.01
N VAL A 29 0.60 -3.05 -1.38
CA VAL A 29 1.71 -4.00 -1.53
C VAL A 29 1.76 -4.92 -0.31
N VAL A 30 1.86 -6.23 -0.55
CA VAL A 30 1.99 -7.26 0.49
C VAL A 30 3.37 -7.91 0.37
N LEU A 31 4.05 -8.04 1.50
CA LEU A 31 5.39 -8.60 1.60
C LEU A 31 5.32 -10.00 2.22
N ALA A 32 6.05 -10.95 1.64
CA ALA A 32 6.25 -12.27 2.23
C ALA A 32 7.62 -12.33 2.95
N PRO A 33 7.67 -12.06 4.27
CA PRO A 33 8.93 -12.03 5.01
C PRO A 33 9.51 -13.43 5.20
N THR A 34 10.83 -13.48 5.33
CA THR A 34 11.61 -14.62 5.83
C THR A 34 12.45 -14.14 7.02
N THR A 35 13.21 -15.03 7.64
CA THR A 35 14.12 -14.66 8.74
C THR A 35 15.26 -13.74 8.30
N THR A 36 15.60 -13.71 7.01
CA THR A 36 16.75 -12.98 6.46
C THR A 36 16.38 -11.93 5.43
N GLY A 37 15.09 -11.75 5.12
CA GLY A 37 14.66 -10.76 4.12
C GLY A 37 13.21 -10.94 3.67
N VAL A 38 12.97 -10.62 2.40
CA VAL A 38 11.66 -10.71 1.75
C VAL A 38 11.77 -11.65 0.56
N SER A 39 10.95 -12.70 0.53
CA SER A 39 10.95 -13.69 -0.55
C SER A 39 10.01 -13.33 -1.70
N ARG A 40 9.03 -12.45 -1.45
CA ARG A 40 8.05 -12.01 -2.45
C ARG A 40 7.49 -10.63 -2.12
N VAL A 41 7.23 -9.87 -3.17
CA VAL A 41 6.49 -8.60 -3.15
C VAL A 41 5.35 -8.75 -4.15
N ILE A 42 4.11 -8.54 -3.71
CA ILE A 42 2.94 -8.52 -4.59
C ILE A 42 2.25 -7.18 -4.41
N GLU A 43 2.06 -6.45 -5.50
CA GLU A 43 1.31 -5.20 -5.51
C GLU A 43 0.00 -5.36 -6.26
N PHE A 44 -1.10 -5.01 -5.58
CA PHE A 44 -2.43 -4.92 -6.15
C PHE A 44 -2.70 -3.48 -6.53
N HIS A 45 -2.74 -3.20 -7.83
CA HIS A 45 -2.92 -1.87 -8.41
C HIS A 45 -4.40 -1.49 -8.45
N ASP A 46 -5.04 -1.51 -7.29
CA ASP A 46 -6.44 -1.15 -7.11
C ASP A 46 -6.57 -0.11 -5.98
N PRO A 47 -6.84 1.16 -6.30
CA PRO A 47 -7.06 2.23 -5.32
C PRO A 47 -8.19 1.92 -4.33
N ALA A 48 -9.21 1.15 -4.72
CA ALA A 48 -10.31 0.79 -3.83
C ALA A 48 -9.86 -0.10 -2.66
N LEU A 49 -8.75 -0.83 -2.81
CA LEU A 49 -8.16 -1.60 -1.71
C LEU A 49 -7.55 -0.70 -0.64
N VAL A 50 -7.05 0.48 -0.99
CA VAL A 50 -6.54 1.44 0.00
C VAL A 50 -7.67 1.89 0.94
N VAL A 51 -8.84 2.17 0.36
CA VAL A 51 -10.07 2.51 1.11
C VAL A 51 -10.58 1.32 1.92
N THR A 52 -10.56 0.12 1.34
CA THR A 52 -10.96 -1.12 2.03
C THR A 52 -10.10 -1.39 3.28
N PHE A 53 -8.82 -1.01 3.24
CA PHE A 53 -7.90 -1.10 4.38
C PHE A 53 -8.08 0.04 5.40
N GLY A 54 -9.05 0.92 5.21
CA GLY A 54 -9.41 2.00 6.13
C GLY A 54 -8.61 3.29 5.93
N PHE A 55 -7.87 3.42 4.83
CA PHE A 55 -7.15 4.65 4.50
C PHE A 55 -7.94 5.54 3.54
N SER A 56 -7.58 6.83 3.48
CA SER A 56 -8.23 7.78 2.57
C SER A 56 -7.74 7.64 1.13
N GLU A 57 -8.55 8.06 0.15
CA GLU A 57 -8.13 8.08 -1.27
C GLU A 57 -7.01 9.09 -1.55
N LEU A 58 -6.92 10.12 -0.72
CA LEU A 58 -5.88 11.14 -0.77
C LEU A 58 -5.07 11.05 0.51
N LEU A 59 -3.75 11.08 0.37
CA LEU A 59 -2.84 11.23 1.51
C LEU A 59 -2.57 12.73 1.69
N ALA A 60 -3.11 13.29 2.78
CA ALA A 60 -2.78 14.64 3.23
C ALA A 60 -1.35 14.68 3.81
N ASP A 61 -0.70 15.84 3.72
CA ASP A 61 0.56 16.12 4.41
C ASP A 61 0.40 16.08 5.95
#